data_AF-A0A7J3CRT1-F1
#
_entry.id   AF-A0A7J3CRT1-F1
#
_cell.length_a   1.000
_cell.length_b   1.000
_cell.length_c   1.000
_cell.angle_alpha   90.00
_cell.angle_beta   90.00
_cell.angle_gamma   90.00
#
_symmetry.space_group_name_H-M   'P 1'
#
loop_
_entity.id
_entity.type
_entity.pdbx_description
1 polymer ?
#
loop_
_entity_poly.entity_id
_entity_poly.type
_entity_poly.pdbx_seq_one_letter_code
_entity_poly.pdbx_strand_id
1 'polypeptide(L)'
;MGPCINIKYPAYLIVIIKRGNMGKFFIAVCMLLGTIIGAGILGIPYVVSKSGFPIGVLHLLGIGILVALIMLYLGEIALRTKKEMHLPGYAEKYLGKKGRILMFIALAFGIYSAILAYLIGECGSISYLIFGAT
;
A
#
# COMPACT_ATOMS: atom_id res chain seq x y z
N MET A 1 47.13 -3.17 17.54
CA MET A 1 46.38 -3.25 16.26
C MET A 1 45.77 -4.64 16.16
N GLY A 2 44.45 -4.69 16.18
CA GLY A 2 43.61 -5.88 16.14
C GLY A 2 42.19 -5.39 16.41
N PRO A 3 41.33 -5.24 15.39
CA PRO A 3 40.13 -4.45 15.52
C PRO A 3 39.10 -5.13 16.42
N CYS A 4 38.59 -4.35 17.38
CA CYS A 4 37.36 -4.63 18.12
C CYS A 4 36.24 -4.99 17.14
N ILE A 5 35.91 -6.27 17.05
CA ILE A 5 34.65 -6.73 16.45
C ILE A 5 33.53 -6.32 17.40
N ASN A 6 33.06 -5.10 17.18
CA ASN A 6 31.85 -4.54 17.76
C ASN A 6 30.67 -5.23 17.07
N ILE A 7 30.23 -6.35 17.62
CA ILE A 7 29.02 -7.04 17.16
C ILE A 7 27.81 -6.23 17.63
N LYS A 8 27.55 -5.14 16.90
CA LYS A 8 26.33 -4.36 17.03
C LYS A 8 25.22 -5.14 16.35
N TYR A 9 24.60 -6.07 17.08
CA TYR A 9 23.35 -6.70 16.66
C TYR A 9 22.24 -5.63 16.61
N PRO A 10 21.81 -5.12 15.43
CA PRO A 10 20.83 -4.05 15.36
C PRO A 10 19.44 -4.63 15.07
N ALA A 11 18.57 -4.67 16.07
CA ALA A 11 17.11 -4.76 15.99
C ALA A 11 16.43 -5.97 15.30
N TYR A 12 17.03 -6.64 14.31
CA TYR A 12 16.38 -7.69 13.50
C TYR A 12 16.13 -8.99 14.27
N LEU A 13 16.99 -9.32 15.24
CA LEU A 13 16.84 -10.52 16.07
C LEU A 13 15.64 -10.40 17.04
N ILE A 14 15.17 -9.18 17.29
CA ILE A 14 13.98 -8.93 18.12
C ILE A 14 12.69 -9.08 17.28
N VAL A 15 12.72 -8.78 15.98
CA VAL A 15 11.53 -8.87 15.11
C VAL A 15 11.26 -10.32 14.67
N ILE A 16 12.29 -11.10 14.35
CA ILE A 16 12.12 -12.48 13.84
C ILE A 16 11.85 -13.49 14.97
N ILE A 17 12.32 -13.24 16.20
CA ILE A 17 12.21 -14.20 17.32
C ILE A 17 11.10 -13.85 18.32
N LYS A 18 10.52 -12.63 18.30
CA LYS A 18 9.47 -12.25 19.26
C LYS A 18 8.05 -12.59 18.78
N ARG A 19 7.86 -13.91 18.67
CA ARG A 19 6.87 -14.70 19.43
C ARG A 19 5.38 -14.36 19.24
N GLY A 20 4.64 -15.40 18.83
CA GLY A 20 3.18 -15.49 18.75
C GLY A 20 2.43 -14.69 19.79
N ASN A 21 2.01 -13.49 19.39
CA ASN A 21 1.00 -12.72 20.09
C ASN A 21 -0.04 -12.33 19.04
N MET A 22 -1.18 -13.03 19.02
CA MET A 22 -2.26 -12.87 18.03
C MET A 22 -2.64 -11.38 17.83
N GLY A 23 -2.53 -10.56 18.88
CA GLY A 23 -2.80 -9.12 18.81
C GLY A 23 -1.90 -8.35 17.85
N LYS A 24 -0.61 -8.67 17.73
CA LYS A 24 0.29 -7.96 16.80
C LYS A 24 0.01 -8.27 15.34
N PHE A 25 -0.36 -9.51 15.06
CA PHE A 25 -0.79 -9.92 13.73
C PHE A 25 -2.07 -9.19 13.34
N PHE A 26 -3.05 -9.15 14.24
CA PHE A 26 -4.30 -8.43 14.01
C PHE A 26 -4.07 -6.94 13.77
N ILE A 27 -3.21 -6.28 14.56
CA ILE A 27 -2.83 -4.87 14.35
C ILE A 27 -2.22 -4.66 12.97
N ALA A 28 -1.33 -5.55 12.52
CA ALA A 28 -0.72 -5.45 11.19
C ALA A 28 -1.77 -5.60 10.08
N VAL A 29 -2.71 -6.54 10.23
CA VAL A 29 -3.82 -6.73 9.28
C VAL A 29 -4.72 -5.49 9.25
N CYS A 30 -5.12 -4.95 10.41
CA CYS A 30 -5.94 -3.74 10.48
C CYS A 30 -5.24 -2.53 9.85
N MET A 31 -3.94 -2.37 10.09
CA MET A 31 -3.16 -1.29 9.48
C MET A 31 -3.13 -1.42 7.96
N LEU A 32 -2.97 -2.64 7.44
CA LEU A 32 -2.94 -2.92 6.02
C LEU A 32 -4.32 -2.76 5.37
N LEU A 33 -5.39 -3.17 6.03
CA LEU A 33 -6.77 -2.92 5.58
C LEU A 33 -7.08 -1.42 5.53
N GLY A 34 -6.68 -0.66 6.56
CA GLY A 34 -6.91 0.79 6.61
C GLY A 34 -6.18 1.57 5.52
N THR A 35 -5.02 1.09 5.05
CA THR A 35 -4.29 1.73 3.94
C THR A 35 -4.77 1.30 2.57
N ILE A 36 -5.42 0.13 2.45
CA ILE A 36 -6.01 -0.36 1.20
C ILE A 36 -7.40 0.23 0.97
N ILE A 37 -8.22 0.34 2.02
CA ILE A 37 -9.56 0.93 1.92
C ILE A 37 -9.40 2.44 1.71
N GLY A 38 -9.51 2.86 0.44
CA GLY A 38 -9.27 4.22 -0.02
C GLY A 38 -10.45 4.85 -0.76
N ALA A 39 -10.23 6.01 -1.39
CA ALA A 39 -11.20 6.69 -2.27
C ALA A 39 -11.73 5.81 -3.42
N GLY A 40 -11.02 4.73 -3.76
CA GLY A 40 -11.45 3.77 -4.77
C GLY A 40 -12.84 3.17 -4.48
N ILE A 41 -13.26 3.09 -3.22
CA ILE A 41 -14.58 2.54 -2.87
C ILE A 41 -15.75 3.38 -3.42
N LEU A 42 -15.56 4.70 -3.57
CA LEU A 42 -16.55 5.58 -4.17
C LEU A 42 -16.65 5.38 -5.70
N GLY A 43 -15.56 4.92 -6.33
CA GLY A 43 -15.51 4.68 -7.77
C GLY A 43 -16.12 3.35 -8.22
N ILE A 44 -16.12 2.33 -7.35
CA ILE A 44 -16.67 0.99 -7.66
C ILE A 44 -18.15 1.06 -8.13
N PRO A 45 -19.09 1.66 -7.40
CA PRO A 45 -20.49 1.70 -7.83
C PRO A 45 -20.67 2.45 -9.15
N TYR A 46 -19.88 3.51 -9.39
CA TYR A 46 -19.89 4.25 -10.65
C TYR A 46 -19.49 3.36 -11.83
N VAL A 47 -18.38 2.65 -11.73
CA VAL A 47 -17.91 1.74 -12.79
C VAL A 47 -18.91 0.61 -13.03
N VAL A 48 -19.49 0.04 -11.98
CA VAL A 48 -20.51 -1.02 -12.10
C VAL A 48 -21.78 -0.50 -12.78
N SER A 49 -22.23 0.73 -12.47
CA SER A 49 -23.39 1.34 -13.12
C SER A 49 -23.19 1.58 -14.63
N LYS A 50 -21.95 1.83 -15.06
CA LYS A 50 -21.61 2.10 -16.46
C LYS A 50 -21.30 0.84 -17.26
N SER A 51 -20.62 -0.14 -16.65
CA SER A 51 -20.16 -1.36 -17.33
C SER A 51 -21.11 -2.55 -17.22
N GLY A 52 -22.08 -2.50 -16.31
CA GLY A 52 -22.97 -3.61 -15.98
C GLY A 52 -22.37 -4.55 -14.92
N PHE A 53 -23.25 -5.18 -14.13
CA PHE A 53 -22.86 -6.00 -12.98
C PHE A 53 -21.83 -7.11 -13.28
N PRO A 54 -22.01 -7.99 -14.30
CA PRO A 54 -21.08 -9.11 -14.51
C PRO A 54 -19.70 -8.65 -14.97
N ILE A 55 -19.62 -7.60 -15.80
CA ILE A 55 -18.34 -7.05 -16.27
C ILE A 55 -17.59 -6.34 -15.14
N GLY A 56 -18.32 -5.62 -14.28
CA GLY A 56 -17.75 -4.96 -13.10
C GLY A 56 -17.14 -5.96 -12.11
N VAL A 57 -17.83 -7.07 -11.83
CA VAL A 57 -17.30 -8.14 -10.94
C VAL A 57 -16.05 -8.80 -11.54
N LEU A 58 -16.04 -9.05 -12.86
CA LEU A 58 -14.87 -9.62 -13.52
C LEU A 58 -13.64 -8.71 -13.41
N HIS A 59 -13.80 -7.40 -13.60
CA HIS A 59 -12.71 -6.43 -13.44
C HIS A 59 -12.23 -6.36 -11.98
N LEU A 60 -13.15 -6.38 -11.02
CA LEU A 60 -12.82 -6.34 -9.60
C LEU A 60 -11.97 -7.56 -9.19
N LEU A 61 -12.37 -8.76 -9.64
CA LEU A 61 -11.61 -9.99 -9.39
C LEU A 61 -10.25 -9.95 -10.10
N GLY A 62 -10.19 -9.55 -11.37
CA GLY A 62 -8.95 -9.51 -12.14
C GLY A 62 -7.92 -8.56 -11.52
N ILE A 63 -8.33 -7.33 -11.20
CA ILE A 63 -7.46 -6.34 -10.56
C ILE A 63 -7.11 -6.78 -9.13
N GLY A 64 -8.07 -7.34 -8.39
CA GLY A 64 -7.85 -7.84 -7.03
C GLY A 64 -6.77 -8.93 -6.97
N ILE A 65 -6.82 -9.91 -7.88
CA ILE A 65 -5.81 -10.98 -7.98
C ILE A 65 -4.44 -10.39 -8.35
N LEU A 66 -4.39 -9.46 -9.32
CA LEU A 66 -3.14 -8.82 -9.74
C LEU A 66 -2.48 -8.06 -8.57
N VAL A 67 -3.26 -7.27 -7.83
CA VAL A 67 -2.76 -6.53 -6.66
C VAL A 67 -2.33 -7.46 -5.54
N ALA A 68 -3.08 -8.55 -5.29
CA ALA A 68 -2.69 -9.55 -4.30
C ALA A 68 -1.33 -10.18 -4.64
N LEU A 69 -1.10 -10.54 -5.91
CA LEU A 69 0.19 -11.06 -6.36
C LEU A 69 1.32 -10.04 -6.14
N ILE A 70 1.10 -8.77 -6.47
CA ILE A 70 2.08 -7.70 -6.24
C ILE A 70 2.43 -7.57 -4.76
N MET A 71 1.44 -7.63 -3.87
CA MET A 71 1.66 -7.54 -2.41
C MET A 71 2.41 -8.76 -1.85
N LEU A 72 2.18 -9.96 -2.40
CA LEU A 72 2.95 -11.15 -2.04
C LEU A 72 4.42 -11.01 -2.47
N TYR A 73 4.70 -10.55 -3.68
CA TYR A 73 6.08 -10.28 -4.13
C TYR A 73 6.76 -9.20 -3.28
N LEU A 74 6.03 -8.15 -2.91
CA LEU A 74 6.55 -7.11 -2.01
C LEU A 74 6.87 -7.68 -0.62
N GLY A 75 6.03 -8.59 -0.10
CA GLY A 75 6.27 -9.32 1.14
C GLY A 75 7.54 -10.18 1.10
N GLU A 76 7.77 -10.91 0.00
CA GLU A 76 9.00 -11.69 -0.21
C GLU A 76 10.25 -10.79 -0.25
N ILE A 77 10.17 -9.64 -0.94
CA ILE A 77 11.26 -8.66 -0.99
C ILE A 77 11.57 -8.10 0.41
N ALA A 78 10.54 -7.83 1.20
CA ALA A 78 10.67 -7.34 2.57
C ALA A 78 11.29 -8.40 3.49
N LEU A 79 10.83 -9.65 3.42
CA LEU A 79 11.37 -10.77 4.21
C LEU A 79 12.83 -11.08 3.84
N ARG A 80 13.17 -10.99 2.55
CA ARG A 80 14.54 -11.27 2.07
C ARG A 80 15.53 -10.14 2.36
N THR A 81 15.03 -8.94 2.65
CA THR A 81 15.87 -7.78 2.92
C THR A 81 16.01 -7.53 4.41
N LYS A 82 17.19 -7.85 4.98
CA LYS A 82 17.50 -7.71 6.42
C LYS A 82 17.46 -6.28 6.99
N LYS A 83 17.14 -5.26 6.17
CA LYS A 83 17.10 -3.86 6.56
C LYS A 83 15.75 -3.27 6.19
N GLU A 84 15.09 -2.62 7.15
CA GLU A 84 13.89 -1.85 6.87
C GLU A 84 14.24 -0.65 6.00
N MET A 85 13.58 -0.57 4.84
CA MET A 85 13.72 0.51 3.89
C MET A 85 12.32 0.92 3.44
N HIS A 86 12.16 2.19 3.05
CA HIS A 86 10.95 2.61 2.37
C HIS A 86 10.85 1.92 1.00
N LEU A 87 9.66 1.91 0.40
CA LEU A 87 9.44 1.42 -0.96
C LEU A 87 10.53 1.90 -1.94
N PRO A 88 10.84 3.22 -2.04
CA PRO A 88 11.88 3.71 -2.94
C PRO A 88 13.28 3.17 -2.63
N GLY A 89 13.55 2.82 -1.38
CA GLY A 89 14.81 2.16 -0.98
C GLY A 89 14.87 0.70 -1.41
N TYR A 90 13.74 -0.01 -1.44
CA TYR A 90 13.67 -1.33 -2.09
C TYR A 90 13.90 -1.21 -3.60
N ALA A 91 13.28 -0.22 -4.26
CA ALA A 91 13.56 0.04 -5.68
C ALA A 91 15.04 0.34 -5.95
N GLU A 92 15.68 1.15 -5.10
CA GLU A 92 17.10 1.43 -5.25
C GLU A 92 17.97 0.17 -5.16
N LYS A 93 17.66 -0.72 -4.22
CA LYS A 93 18.43 -1.95 -4.01
C LYS A 93 18.32 -2.94 -5.17
N TYR A 94 17.13 -3.09 -5.76
CA TYR A 94 16.88 -4.10 -6.80
C TYR A 94 16.96 -3.55 -8.24
N LEU A 95 16.60 -2.29 -8.47
CA LEU A 95 16.59 -1.63 -9.79
C LEU A 95 17.66 -0.52 -9.94
N GLY A 96 18.39 -0.20 -8.87
CA GLY A 96 19.41 0.85 -8.87
C GLY A 96 18.86 2.27 -8.72
N LYS A 97 19.72 3.28 -8.85
CA LYS A 97 19.38 4.70 -8.64
C LYS A 97 18.23 5.21 -9.52
N LYS A 98 18.13 4.74 -10.78
CA LYS A 98 17.03 5.12 -11.67
C LYS A 98 15.68 4.59 -11.16
N GLY A 99 15.65 3.37 -10.63
CA GLY A 99 14.46 2.77 -10.02
C GLY A 99 13.98 3.55 -8.79
N ARG A 100 14.91 4.05 -7.96
CA ARG A 100 14.58 4.92 -6.81
C ARG A 100 13.79 6.15 -7.22
N ILE A 101 14.26 6.86 -8.25
CA ILE A 101 13.66 8.12 -8.71
C ILE A 101 12.29 7.85 -9.33
N LEU A 102 12.18 6.84 -10.19
CA LEU A 102 10.90 6.46 -10.80
C LEU A 102 9.85 6.10 -9.73
N MET A 103 10.24 5.28 -8.74
CA MET A 103 9.32 4.88 -7.69
C MET A 103 8.96 6.06 -6.77
N PHE A 104 9.91 6.98 -6.50
CA PHE A 104 9.62 8.19 -5.74
C PHE A 104 8.60 9.09 -6.44
N ILE A 105 8.75 9.31 -7.75
CA ILE A 105 7.80 10.10 -8.55
C ILE A 105 6.44 9.40 -8.58
N ALA A 106 6.40 8.08 -8.80
CA ALA A 106 5.16 7.31 -8.79
C ALA A 106 4.43 7.40 -7.44
N LEU A 107 5.17 7.31 -6.33
CA LEU A 107 4.59 7.43 -4.99
C LEU A 107 4.06 8.84 -4.72
N ALA A 108 4.82 9.89 -5.08
CA ALA A 108 4.40 11.27 -4.90
C ALA A 108 3.14 11.58 -5.72
N PHE A 109 3.10 11.17 -6.98
CA PHE A 109 1.94 11.34 -7.84
C PHE A 109 0.73 10.51 -7.34
N GLY A 110 0.97 9.29 -6.89
CA GLY A 110 -0.06 8.42 -6.32
C GLY A 110 -0.72 9.02 -5.07
N ILE A 111 0.08 9.55 -4.14
CA ILE A 111 -0.45 10.21 -2.93
C ILE A 111 -1.24 11.47 -3.30
N TYR A 112 -0.70 12.31 -4.19
CA TYR A 112 -1.37 13.54 -4.61
C TYR A 112 -2.72 13.26 -5.30
N SER A 113 -2.75 12.31 -6.23
CA SER A 113 -3.98 11.88 -6.91
C SER A 113 -4.99 11.24 -5.97
N ALA A 114 -4.55 10.45 -4.98
CA ALA A 114 -5.43 9.86 -3.97
C ALA A 114 -6.10 10.94 -3.11
N ILE A 115 -5.35 11.94 -2.64
CA ILE A 115 -5.90 13.05 -1.84
C ILE A 115 -6.91 13.85 -2.67
N LEU A 116 -6.59 14.10 -3.95
CA LEU A 116 -7.49 14.81 -4.86
C LEU A 116 -8.81 14.04 -5.08
N ALA A 117 -8.73 12.72 -5.28
CA ALA A 117 -9.91 11.87 -5.45
C ALA A 117 -10.79 11.83 -4.19
N TYR A 118 -10.16 11.77 -3.00
CA TYR A 118 -10.85 11.87 -1.72
C TYR A 118 -11.61 13.19 -1.59
N LEU A 119 -10.94 14.31 -1.86
CA LEU A 119 -11.53 15.63 -1.76
C LEU A 119 -12.76 15.76 -2.69
N ILE A 120 -12.66 15.31 -3.93
CA ILE A 120 -13.77 15.37 -4.89
C ILE A 120 -14.94 14.49 -4.45
N GLY A 121 -14.68 13.25 -4.04
CA GLY A 121 -15.72 12.30 -3.63
C GLY A 121 -16.46 12.72 -2.37
N GLU A 122 -15.72 13.20 -1.37
CA GLU A 122 -16.29 13.68 -0.10
C GLU A 122 -17.05 15.00 -0.29
N CYS A 123 -16.44 15.99 -0.97
CA CYS A 123 -17.09 17.28 -1.21
C CYS A 123 -18.37 17.15 -2.03
N GLY A 124 -18.41 16.27 -3.04
CA GLY A 124 -19.63 16.00 -3.81
C GLY A 124 -20.73 15.42 -2.93
N SER A 125 -20.39 14.46 -2.08
CA SER A 125 -21.35 13.83 -1.16
C SER A 125 -21.90 14.81 -0.13
N ILE A 126 -21.04 15.66 0.45
CA ILE A 126 -21.43 16.67 1.44
C ILE A 126 -22.29 17.77 0.79
N SER A 127 -21.92 18.24 -0.41
CA SER A 127 -22.67 19.29 -1.11
C SER A 127 -24.08 18.84 -1.45
N TYR A 128 -24.23 17.58 -1.89
CA TYR A 128 -25.54 16.98 -2.15
C TYR A 128 -26.42 16.95 -0.89
N LEU A 129 -25.84 16.63 0.27
CA LEU A 129 -26.58 16.58 1.54
C LEU A 129 -26.97 17.95 2.09
N ILE A 130 -26.12 18.98 1.94
CA ILE A 130 -26.35 20.31 2.53
C ILE A 130 -27.23 21.19 1.63
N PHE A 131 -26.97 21.20 0.32
CA PHE A 131 -27.62 22.14 -0.58
C PHE A 131 -28.74 21.50 -1.41
N GLY A 132 -28.88 20.16 -1.37
CA GLY A 132 -29.91 19.44 -2.13
C GLY A 132 -29.86 19.65 -3.65
N ALA A 133 -28.79 20.28 -4.14
CA ALA A 133 -28.62 20.63 -5.53
C ALA A 133 -27.88 19.51 -6.25
N THR A 134 -28.49 19.03 -7.33
CA THR A 134 -27.93 18.10 -8.32
C THR A 134 -26.69 18.64 -9.01
#